data_AF-A0A835B189-F1
#
_entry.id   AF-A0A835B189-F1
#
_cell.length_a   1.000
_cell.length_b   1.000
_cell.length_c   1.000
_cell.angle_alpha   90.00
_cell.angle_beta   90.00
_cell.angle_gamma   90.00
#
_symmetry.space_group_name_H-M   'P 1'
#
loop_
_entity.id
_entity.type
_entity.pdbx_description
1 polymer ?
#
loop_
_entity_poly.entity_id
_entity_poly.type
_entity_poly.pdbx_seq_one_letter_code
_entity_poly.pdbx_strand_id
1 'polypeptide(L)'
;MGVGEDRISGLPDELLHYILVRLGSARDAVRTRVLSRRWRHILGPLPELLLDGDPDAPPPPPSVLDKIDTALAACNARIVKRLDIDFAMSSVAIADDGRGIPAMRAARWLRFVSERVVDDFYVYLPRPEVDDGKEEAVLELPACEAVKSIQLMLERTWRIQPPAVGLFRELTDLTMHCGSMDGRELTALVCAQCPCLVHLKIYLTQLVNSLDVSIRSDSLRSLLFKARIIRGLEIVAPRLEKLSLSSADIDKARISAPKLAELVWSYSVYDPRRHQFDGVGRRLRTLEPSQNISLV
;
A
#
# COMPACT_ATOMS: atom_id res chain seq x y z
N MET A 1 -20.52 -3.16 -43.59
CA MET A 1 -19.47 -3.83 -42.79
C MET A 1 -18.43 -2.78 -42.41
N GLY A 2 -18.52 -2.23 -41.19
CA GLY A 2 -17.51 -1.30 -40.69
C GLY A 2 -16.63 -2.04 -39.68
N VAL A 3 -15.42 -2.40 -40.08
CA VAL A 3 -14.39 -2.83 -39.13
C VAL A 3 -14.01 -1.55 -38.37
N GLY A 4 -14.46 -1.42 -37.12
CA GLY A 4 -14.03 -0.32 -36.27
C GLY A 4 -12.52 -0.42 -36.09
N GLU A 5 -11.75 0.50 -36.68
CA GLU A 5 -10.31 0.58 -36.47
C GLU A 5 -10.01 0.69 -34.97
N ASP A 6 -9.21 -0.24 -34.47
CA ASP A 6 -8.70 -0.21 -33.10
C ASP A 6 -7.64 0.90 -32.98
N ARG A 7 -8.14 2.12 -32.73
CA ARG A 7 -7.33 3.34 -32.57
C ARG A 7 -6.48 3.34 -31.30
N ILE A 8 -6.80 2.48 -30.35
CA ILE A 8 -6.09 2.39 -29.06
C ILE A 8 -4.81 1.57 -29.23
N SER A 9 -4.83 0.51 -30.04
CA SER A 9 -3.64 -0.28 -30.39
C SER A 9 -2.61 0.46 -31.25
N GLY A 10 -2.98 1.59 -31.87
CA GLY A 10 -2.07 2.45 -32.63
C GLY A 10 -1.22 3.40 -31.78
N LEU A 11 -1.46 3.47 -30.46
CA LEU A 11 -0.74 4.36 -29.57
C LEU A 11 0.71 3.89 -29.31
N PRO A 12 1.66 4.83 -29.06
CA PRO A 12 2.99 4.51 -28.54
C PRO A 12 2.95 3.87 -27.16
N ASP A 13 3.88 2.97 -26.85
CA ASP A 13 3.91 2.18 -25.62
C ASP A 13 3.98 3.03 -24.33
N GLU A 14 4.51 4.25 -24.43
CA GLU A 14 4.59 5.23 -23.33
C GLU A 14 3.21 5.75 -22.91
N LEU A 15 2.30 5.98 -23.88
CA LEU A 15 0.93 6.40 -23.61
C LEU A 15 0.09 5.23 -23.11
N LEU A 16 0.37 4.02 -23.58
CA LEU A 16 -0.25 2.80 -23.06
C LEU A 16 0.14 2.58 -21.58
N HIS A 17 1.42 2.75 -21.23
CA HIS A 17 1.88 2.74 -19.84
C HIS A 17 1.21 3.83 -18.99
N TYR A 18 1.08 5.05 -19.52
CA TYR A 18 0.41 6.13 -18.81
C TYR A 18 -1.06 5.81 -18.52
N ILE A 19 -1.77 5.19 -19.47
CA ILE A 19 -3.14 4.72 -19.25
C ILE A 19 -3.17 3.65 -18.15
N LEU A 20 -2.29 2.65 -18.20
CA LEU A 20 -2.20 1.59 -17.18
C LEU A 20 -1.92 2.15 -15.78
N VAL A 21 -1.03 3.15 -15.67
CA VAL A 21 -0.74 3.84 -14.40
C VAL A 21 -1.94 4.66 -13.92
N ARG A 22 -2.73 5.22 -14.83
CA ARG A 22 -3.93 6.01 -14.53
C ARG A 22 -5.16 5.17 -14.19
N LEU A 23 -5.19 3.90 -14.57
CA LEU A 23 -6.21 2.95 -14.12
C LEU A 23 -6.10 2.70 -12.61
N GLY A 24 -4.92 2.91 -12.01
CA GLY A 24 -4.74 2.88 -10.55
C GLY A 24 -4.96 1.50 -9.91
N SER A 25 -5.31 0.48 -10.69
CA SER A 25 -5.54 -0.89 -10.27
C SER A 25 -4.87 -1.87 -11.23
N ALA A 26 -4.16 -2.86 -10.68
CA ALA A 26 -3.59 -3.95 -11.44
C ALA A 26 -4.66 -4.81 -12.12
N ARG A 27 -5.87 -4.86 -11.55
CA ARG A 27 -7.04 -5.57 -12.13
C ARG A 27 -7.52 -4.91 -13.41
N ASP A 28 -7.69 -3.59 -13.39
CA ASP A 28 -8.11 -2.84 -14.59
C ASP A 28 -7.03 -2.89 -15.67
N ALA A 29 -5.76 -2.82 -15.27
CA ALA A 29 -4.63 -3.05 -16.15
C ALA A 29 -4.67 -4.45 -16.78
N VAL A 30 -4.94 -5.51 -16.03
CA VAL A 30 -5.05 -6.88 -16.56
C VAL A 30 -6.29 -7.04 -17.47
N ARG A 31 -7.41 -6.37 -17.17
CA ARG A 31 -8.60 -6.37 -18.04
C ARG A 31 -8.33 -5.71 -19.40
N THR A 32 -7.35 -4.81 -19.52
CA THR A 32 -6.95 -4.31 -20.85
C THR A 32 -6.26 -5.35 -21.74
N ARG A 33 -5.88 -6.53 -21.22
CA ARG A 33 -5.29 -7.63 -22.01
C ARG A 33 -6.22 -8.17 -23.11
N VAL A 34 -7.54 -7.98 -22.99
CA VAL A 34 -8.51 -8.38 -24.04
C VAL A 34 -8.63 -7.36 -25.17
N LEU A 35 -8.09 -6.15 -25.00
CA LEU A 35 -8.19 -5.08 -26.01
C LEU A 35 -7.32 -5.38 -27.25
N SER A 36 -6.08 -5.87 -27.08
CA SER A 36 -5.29 -6.41 -28.20
C SER A 36 -4.08 -7.25 -27.77
N ARG A 37 -3.43 -7.92 -28.74
CA ARG A 37 -2.22 -8.73 -28.50
C ARG A 37 -1.05 -7.89 -27.95
N ARG A 38 -0.92 -6.60 -28.30
CA ARG A 38 0.15 -5.71 -27.79
C ARG A 38 0.02 -5.45 -26.29
N TRP A 39 -1.20 -5.25 -25.79
CA TRP A 39 -1.45 -5.05 -24.35
C TRP A 39 -1.08 -6.29 -23.50
N ARG A 40 -1.23 -7.49 -24.06
CA ARG A 40 -0.73 -8.73 -23.43
C ARG A 40 0.79 -8.80 -23.33
N HIS A 41 1.52 -8.30 -24.33
CA HIS A 41 2.98 -8.32 -24.33
C HIS A 41 3.58 -7.28 -23.37
N ILE A 42 2.90 -6.16 -23.14
CA ILE A 42 3.29 -5.15 -22.15
C ILE A 42 3.17 -5.70 -20.71
N LEU A 43 2.20 -6.58 -20.45
CA LEU A 43 1.91 -7.11 -19.11
C LEU A 43 2.51 -8.49 -18.79
N GLY A 44 3.26 -9.12 -19.71
CA GLY A 44 3.96 -10.40 -19.51
C GLY A 44 3.07 -11.64 -19.26
N PRO A 45 3.59 -12.88 -19.45
CA PRO A 45 2.86 -14.12 -19.14
C PRO A 45 3.18 -14.63 -17.72
N LEU A 46 2.21 -14.61 -16.79
CA LEU A 46 2.39 -15.14 -15.43
C LEU A 46 1.13 -15.85 -14.88
N PRO A 47 1.30 -16.88 -14.02
CA PRO A 47 0.20 -17.50 -13.29
C PRO A 47 -0.23 -16.57 -12.14
N GLU A 48 -1.16 -15.67 -12.44
CA GLU A 48 -1.75 -14.70 -11.51
C GLU A 48 -3.03 -15.29 -10.90
N LEU A 49 -3.10 -15.44 -9.57
CA LEU A 49 -4.35 -15.76 -8.88
C LEU A 49 -5.11 -14.44 -8.63
N LEU A 50 -5.94 -14.06 -9.59
CA LEU A 50 -6.83 -12.90 -9.50
C LEU A 50 -8.21 -13.38 -9.03
N LEU A 51 -8.60 -13.02 -7.81
CA LEU A 51 -9.90 -13.37 -7.26
C LEU A 51 -10.84 -12.18 -7.45
N ASP A 52 -11.82 -12.31 -8.35
CA ASP A 52 -12.82 -11.29 -8.66
C ASP A 52 -14.23 -11.80 -8.36
N GLY A 53 -15.11 -10.93 -7.87
CA GLY A 53 -16.50 -11.25 -7.54
C GLY A 53 -17.42 -10.97 -8.73
N ASP A 54 -18.05 -12.00 -9.30
CA ASP A 54 -19.04 -11.89 -10.37
C ASP A 54 -20.44 -11.51 -9.81
N PRO A 55 -21.05 -10.39 -10.24
CA PRO A 55 -22.32 -9.90 -9.73
C PRO A 55 -23.60 -10.57 -10.27
N ASP A 56 -23.56 -11.43 -11.30
CA ASP A 56 -24.78 -11.87 -12.02
C ASP A 56 -25.18 -13.38 -11.85
N ALA A 57 -24.74 -14.09 -10.80
CA ALA A 57 -25.05 -15.52 -10.59
C ALA A 57 -26.17 -15.81 -9.54
N PRO A 58 -27.19 -16.67 -9.83
CA PRO A 58 -28.17 -17.19 -8.84
C PRO A 58 -27.75 -18.58 -8.27
N PRO A 59 -28.24 -19.15 -7.13
CA PRO A 59 -28.89 -18.70 -5.87
C PRO A 59 -27.82 -18.36 -4.77
N PRO A 60 -28.05 -18.19 -3.44
CA PRO A 60 -27.19 -17.34 -2.59
C PRO A 60 -25.75 -17.84 -2.65
N PRO A 61 -24.86 -17.09 -3.30
CA PRO A 61 -23.52 -17.56 -3.54
C PRO A 61 -22.79 -17.66 -2.18
N PRO A 62 -21.83 -18.58 -2.02
CA PRO A 62 -20.83 -18.41 -0.95
C PRO A 62 -20.36 -16.95 -1.01
N SER A 63 -20.33 -16.28 0.14
CA SER A 63 -19.96 -14.86 0.18
C SER A 63 -18.62 -14.68 -0.56
N VAL A 64 -18.35 -13.50 -1.12
CA VAL A 64 -17.06 -13.26 -1.81
C VAL A 64 -15.87 -13.66 -0.92
N LEU A 65 -16.03 -13.50 0.39
CA LEU A 65 -15.08 -13.94 1.42
C LEU A 65 -14.89 -15.48 1.44
N ASP A 66 -15.97 -16.24 1.35
CA ASP A 66 -15.94 -17.71 1.31
C ASP A 66 -15.37 -18.22 -0.02
N LYS A 67 -15.59 -17.51 -1.13
CA LYS A 67 -14.93 -17.80 -2.41
C LYS A 67 -13.41 -17.62 -2.30
N ILE A 68 -12.95 -16.54 -1.64
CA ILE A 68 -11.52 -16.31 -1.38
C ILE A 68 -10.95 -17.41 -0.49
N ASP A 69 -11.65 -17.73 0.61
CA ASP A 69 -11.24 -18.81 1.52
C ASP A 69 -11.13 -20.16 0.80
N THR A 70 -12.09 -20.47 -0.08
CA THR A 70 -12.10 -21.70 -0.88
C THR A 70 -10.97 -21.72 -1.90
N ALA A 71 -10.70 -20.60 -2.58
CA ALA A 71 -9.62 -20.51 -3.57
C ALA A 71 -8.24 -20.63 -2.92
N LEU A 72 -8.02 -19.97 -1.78
CA LEU A 72 -6.78 -20.09 -1.02
C LEU A 72 -6.60 -21.52 -0.47
N ALA A 73 -7.68 -22.17 -0.01
CA ALA A 73 -7.65 -23.56 0.44
C ALA A 73 -7.40 -24.56 -0.70
N ALA A 74 -7.99 -24.33 -1.87
CA ALA A 74 -7.81 -25.16 -3.06
C ALA A 74 -6.45 -24.94 -3.75
N CYS A 75 -5.73 -23.86 -3.39
CA CYS A 75 -4.42 -23.59 -3.93
C CYS A 75 -3.40 -24.62 -3.44
N ASN A 76 -3.03 -25.55 -4.32
CA ASN A 76 -1.99 -26.56 -4.05
C ASN A 76 -0.58 -26.10 -4.44
N ALA A 77 -0.43 -24.88 -4.98
CA ALA A 77 0.87 -24.33 -5.30
C ALA A 77 1.70 -24.15 -4.01
N ARG A 78 2.91 -24.71 -4.01
CA ARG A 78 3.87 -24.55 -2.90
C ARG A 78 4.40 -23.13 -2.81
N ILE A 79 4.54 -22.48 -3.97
CA ILE A 79 5.00 -21.11 -4.12
C ILE A 79 4.03 -20.38 -5.05
N VAL A 80 3.56 -19.22 -4.61
CA VAL A 80 2.71 -18.30 -5.35
C VAL A 80 3.56 -17.06 -5.64
N LYS A 81 3.76 -16.74 -6.91
CA LYS A 81 4.60 -15.58 -7.26
C LYS A 81 3.96 -14.27 -6.83
N ARG A 82 2.66 -14.12 -7.16
CA ARG A 82 1.89 -12.92 -6.87
C ARG A 82 0.49 -13.27 -6.40
N LEU A 83 0.03 -12.61 -5.35
CA LEU A 83 -1.33 -12.69 -4.86
C LEU A 83 -1.98 -11.30 -4.88
N ASP A 84 -3.15 -11.21 -5.47
CA ASP A 84 -3.93 -9.99 -5.59
C ASP A 84 -5.36 -10.25 -5.11
N ILE A 85 -5.68 -9.68 -3.95
CA ILE A 85 -7.03 -9.74 -3.37
C ILE A 85 -7.59 -8.32 -3.42
N ASP A 86 -8.47 -8.07 -4.37
CA ASP A 86 -9.12 -6.77 -4.53
C ASP A 86 -10.65 -6.93 -4.41
N PHE A 87 -11.28 -6.01 -3.71
CA PHE A 87 -12.73 -5.93 -3.61
C PHE A 87 -13.15 -4.73 -4.45
N ALA A 88 -13.21 -4.89 -5.77
CA ALA A 88 -13.53 -3.79 -6.68
C ALA A 88 -14.78 -3.04 -6.21
N MET A 89 -14.58 -1.79 -5.75
CA MET A 89 -15.57 -0.73 -5.52
C MET A 89 -17.00 -1.21 -5.16
N SER A 90 -17.10 -2.25 -4.34
CA SER A 90 -18.31 -2.58 -3.60
C SER A 90 -18.27 -1.68 -2.37
N SER A 91 -18.48 -0.38 -2.59
CA SER A 91 -18.91 0.53 -1.54
C SER A 91 -20.37 0.26 -1.14
N VAL A 92 -20.93 -0.88 -1.56
CA VAL A 92 -22.29 -1.35 -1.31
C VAL A 92 -22.22 -2.88 -1.29
N ALA A 93 -22.55 -3.49 -0.14
CA ALA A 93 -22.69 -4.93 0.09
C ALA A 93 -21.39 -5.77 0.13
N ILE A 94 -20.52 -5.50 1.11
CA ILE A 94 -19.74 -6.60 1.69
C ILE A 94 -20.50 -7.05 2.93
N ALA A 95 -20.95 -8.29 2.82
CA ALA A 95 -22.01 -8.97 3.56
C ALA A 95 -23.44 -8.46 3.24
N ASP A 96 -24.31 -9.43 2.94
CA ASP A 96 -25.76 -9.28 2.70
C ASP A 96 -26.50 -8.64 3.92
N ASP A 97 -25.77 -8.37 5.02
CA ASP A 97 -26.21 -7.78 6.28
C ASP A 97 -25.43 -6.52 6.72
N GLY A 98 -24.46 -6.03 5.91
CA GLY A 98 -23.63 -4.86 6.24
C GLY A 98 -22.52 -5.11 7.26
N ARG A 99 -22.18 -6.36 7.57
CA ARG A 99 -21.06 -6.70 8.46
C ARG A 99 -19.71 -6.65 7.72
N GLY A 100 -18.72 -6.02 8.35
CA GLY A 100 -17.37 -5.90 7.82
C GLY A 100 -16.62 -7.24 7.76
N ILE A 101 -15.33 -7.20 7.40
CA ILE A 101 -14.48 -8.41 7.41
C ILE A 101 -13.99 -8.71 8.83
N PRO A 102 -14.17 -9.93 9.35
CA PRO A 102 -13.57 -10.33 10.61
C PRO A 102 -12.04 -10.29 10.54
N ALA A 103 -11.40 -9.67 11.54
CA ALA A 103 -9.94 -9.58 11.62
C ALA A 103 -9.24 -10.95 11.53
N MET A 104 -9.82 -11.98 12.15
CA MET A 104 -9.32 -13.35 12.10
C MET A 104 -9.25 -13.91 10.66
N ARG A 105 -10.21 -13.54 9.82
CA ARG A 105 -10.24 -13.97 8.41
C ARG A 105 -9.15 -13.27 7.61
N ALA A 106 -8.97 -11.97 7.79
CA ALA A 106 -7.87 -11.23 7.17
C ALA A 106 -6.49 -11.78 7.61
N ALA A 107 -6.32 -12.08 8.91
CA ALA A 107 -5.09 -12.69 9.44
C ALA A 107 -4.78 -14.05 8.79
N ARG A 108 -5.80 -14.88 8.51
CA ARG A 108 -5.61 -16.14 7.78
C ARG A 108 -5.09 -15.94 6.36
N TRP A 109 -5.59 -14.92 5.65
CA TRP A 109 -5.10 -14.61 4.30
C TRP A 109 -3.65 -14.14 4.33
N LEU A 110 -3.31 -13.29 5.29
CA LEU A 110 -1.93 -12.85 5.50
C LEU A 110 -1.01 -14.02 5.85
N ARG A 111 -1.46 -14.97 6.66
CA ARG A 111 -0.67 -16.18 6.98
C ARG A 111 -0.37 -16.99 5.71
N PHE A 112 -1.35 -17.15 4.82
CA PHE A 112 -1.11 -17.79 3.52
C PHE A 112 -0.03 -17.07 2.71
N VAL A 113 -0.01 -15.72 2.75
CA VAL A 113 1.02 -14.90 2.10
C VAL A 113 2.39 -15.20 2.69
N SER A 114 2.53 -15.17 4.01
CA SER A 114 3.82 -15.43 4.67
C SER A 114 4.39 -16.83 4.37
N GLU A 115 3.52 -17.81 4.14
CA GLU A 115 3.92 -19.20 3.92
C GLU A 115 4.26 -19.49 2.44
N ARG A 116 3.65 -18.79 1.49
CA ARG A 116 3.65 -19.23 0.08
C ARG A 116 3.95 -18.14 -0.93
N VAL A 117 3.80 -16.86 -0.60
CA VAL A 117 3.97 -15.76 -1.58
C VAL A 117 5.40 -15.24 -1.58
N VAL A 118 5.97 -15.00 -2.77
CA VAL A 118 7.42 -14.73 -2.91
C VAL A 118 7.81 -13.49 -3.71
N ASP A 119 6.91 -12.81 -4.42
CA ASP A 119 7.26 -11.54 -5.08
C ASP A 119 6.31 -10.43 -4.66
N ASP A 120 5.06 -10.48 -5.13
CA ASP A 120 4.13 -9.36 -4.99
C ASP A 120 2.87 -9.76 -4.21
N PHE A 121 2.54 -8.97 -3.21
CA PHE A 121 1.30 -9.12 -2.45
C PHE A 121 0.52 -7.81 -2.45
N TYR A 122 -0.71 -7.87 -2.96
CA TYR A 122 -1.68 -6.78 -2.87
C TYR A 122 -2.95 -7.29 -2.17
N VAL A 123 -3.43 -6.51 -1.20
CA VAL A 123 -4.75 -6.73 -0.60
C VAL A 123 -5.46 -5.40 -0.39
N TYR A 124 -6.70 -5.34 -0.84
CA TYR A 124 -7.69 -4.38 -0.35
C TYR A 124 -8.49 -5.04 0.77
N LEU A 125 -8.58 -4.41 1.94
CA LEU A 125 -9.45 -4.86 3.02
C LEU A 125 -10.53 -3.79 3.27
N PRO A 126 -11.80 -4.07 2.96
CA PRO A 126 -12.92 -3.21 3.35
C PRO A 126 -13.04 -3.10 4.87
N ARG A 127 -14.03 -2.31 5.33
CA ARG A 127 -14.28 -2.07 6.75
C ARG A 127 -14.25 -3.39 7.55
N PRO A 128 -13.52 -3.45 8.68
CA PRO A 128 -13.53 -4.60 9.56
C PRO A 128 -14.88 -4.77 10.25
N GLU A 129 -15.22 -5.99 10.60
CA GLU A 129 -16.21 -6.25 11.63
C GLU A 129 -15.59 -5.90 12.98
N VAL A 130 -16.25 -5.01 13.72
CA VAL A 130 -15.75 -4.52 15.00
C VAL A 130 -16.65 -5.08 16.09
N ASP A 131 -16.05 -5.77 17.06
CA ASP A 131 -16.76 -6.26 18.25
C ASP A 131 -17.39 -5.09 19.01
N ASP A 132 -18.56 -5.32 19.61
CA ASP A 132 -19.23 -4.36 20.48
C ASP A 132 -18.25 -3.89 21.59
N GLY A 133 -17.88 -2.60 21.54
CA GLY A 133 -17.01 -1.95 22.53
C GLY A 133 -15.55 -1.73 22.12
N LYS A 134 -15.11 -2.16 20.92
CA LYS A 134 -13.82 -1.75 20.35
C LYS A 134 -14.03 -0.65 19.31
N GLU A 135 -13.10 0.29 19.22
CA GLU A 135 -13.14 1.35 18.20
C GLU A 135 -12.42 0.94 16.90
N GLU A 136 -11.46 0.01 16.99
CA GLU A 136 -10.61 -0.42 15.88
C GLU A 136 -10.42 -1.95 15.89
N ALA A 137 -10.33 -2.55 14.71
CA ALA A 137 -9.97 -3.97 14.56
C ALA A 137 -8.48 -4.11 14.26
N VAL A 138 -7.81 -5.01 14.96
CA VAL A 138 -6.36 -5.22 14.81
C VAL A 138 -6.09 -6.18 13.65
N LEU A 139 -5.25 -5.74 12.72
CA LEU A 139 -4.71 -6.55 11.64
C LEU A 139 -3.25 -6.88 11.94
N GLU A 140 -3.01 -8.13 12.33
CA GLU A 140 -1.66 -8.63 12.59
C GLU A 140 -0.98 -9.02 11.28
N LEU A 141 0.12 -8.34 10.95
CA LEU A 141 0.95 -8.69 9.82
C LEU A 141 1.92 -9.82 10.21
N PRO A 142 1.95 -10.95 9.48
CA PRO A 142 2.97 -11.97 9.67
C PRO A 142 4.28 -11.52 9.01
N ALA A 143 5.39 -12.09 9.48
CA ALA A 143 6.69 -11.86 8.87
C ALA A 143 6.77 -12.60 7.52
N CYS A 144 6.91 -11.83 6.44
CA CYS A 144 7.03 -12.37 5.09
C CYS A 144 8.48 -12.27 4.62
N GLU A 145 9.27 -13.34 4.78
CA GLU A 145 10.70 -13.30 4.46
C GLU A 145 10.97 -13.18 2.95
N ALA A 146 10.15 -13.85 2.13
CA ALA A 146 10.38 -13.97 0.70
C ALA A 146 9.75 -12.85 -0.14
N VAL A 147 8.76 -12.12 0.39
CA VAL A 147 7.98 -11.14 -0.38
C VAL A 147 8.80 -9.88 -0.65
N LYS A 148 8.79 -9.41 -1.89
CA LYS A 148 9.51 -8.22 -2.34
C LYS A 148 8.67 -6.95 -2.30
N SER A 149 7.37 -7.08 -2.56
CA SER A 149 6.44 -5.96 -2.62
C SER A 149 5.18 -6.26 -1.84
N ILE A 150 4.82 -5.39 -0.89
CA ILE A 150 3.59 -5.47 -0.11
C ILE A 150 2.80 -4.18 -0.31
N GLN A 151 1.55 -4.32 -0.71
CA GLN A 151 0.59 -3.23 -0.86
C GLN A 151 -0.67 -3.55 -0.07
N LEU A 152 -0.89 -2.80 1.01
CA LEU A 152 -2.05 -2.91 1.89
C LEU A 152 -2.94 -1.70 1.67
N MET A 153 -4.14 -1.92 1.14
CA MET A 153 -5.17 -0.89 0.96
C MET A 153 -6.28 -1.15 1.97
N LEU A 154 -6.34 -0.38 3.05
CA LEU A 154 -7.28 -0.63 4.14
C LEU A 154 -8.39 0.42 4.15
N GLU A 155 -9.50 0.12 4.82
CA GLU A 155 -10.43 1.15 5.28
C GLU A 155 -10.05 1.72 6.67
N ARG A 156 -10.61 2.87 7.03
CA ARG A 156 -10.07 3.78 8.08
C ARG A 156 -9.96 3.18 9.49
N THR A 157 -10.72 2.14 9.80
CA THR A 157 -10.86 1.58 11.16
C THR A 157 -10.00 0.35 11.43
N TRP A 158 -9.11 -0.01 10.49
CA TRP A 158 -8.10 -1.03 10.74
C TRP A 158 -6.92 -0.44 11.52
N ARG A 159 -6.51 -1.14 12.60
CA ARG A 159 -5.25 -0.90 13.29
C ARG A 159 -4.22 -1.93 12.79
N ILE A 160 -3.17 -1.46 12.14
CA ILE A 160 -2.10 -2.33 11.66
C ILE A 160 -1.15 -2.61 12.81
N GLN A 161 -0.89 -3.89 13.07
CA GLN A 161 0.14 -4.32 14.01
C GLN A 161 1.21 -5.10 13.26
N PRO A 162 2.48 -4.65 13.28
CA PRO A 162 3.57 -5.37 12.65
C PRO A 162 3.87 -6.67 13.42
N PRO A 163 4.58 -7.64 12.81
CA PRO A 163 4.93 -8.87 13.50
C PRO A 163 5.79 -8.56 14.73
N ALA A 164 5.54 -9.26 15.84
CA ALA A 164 6.37 -9.13 17.03
C ALA A 164 7.80 -9.68 16.82
N VAL A 165 7.91 -10.71 15.96
CA VAL A 165 9.16 -11.41 15.64
C VAL A 165 9.17 -11.78 14.16
N GLY A 166 10.33 -11.67 13.52
CA GLY A 166 10.54 -12.03 12.12
C GLY A 166 10.93 -10.83 11.25
N LEU A 167 11.43 -11.12 10.05
CA LEU A 167 12.00 -10.12 9.14
C LEU A 167 11.31 -10.17 7.78
N PHE A 168 11.25 -9.01 7.14
CA PHE A 168 10.91 -8.85 5.73
C PHE A 168 12.21 -8.73 4.92
N ARG A 169 12.92 -9.84 4.76
CA ARG A 169 14.30 -9.88 4.25
C ARG A 169 14.43 -9.38 2.82
N GLU A 170 13.50 -9.78 1.96
CA GLU A 170 13.51 -9.44 0.53
C GLU A 170 12.66 -8.22 0.19
N LEU A 171 11.96 -7.63 1.18
CA LEU A 171 10.99 -6.55 0.96
C LEU A 171 11.70 -5.27 0.52
N THR A 172 11.50 -4.90 -0.74
CA THR A 172 12.00 -3.66 -1.34
C THR A 172 10.93 -2.57 -1.37
N ASP A 173 9.66 -2.96 -1.47
CA ASP A 173 8.54 -2.03 -1.68
C ASP A 173 7.44 -2.28 -0.64
N LEU A 174 7.21 -1.31 0.25
CA LEU A 174 6.11 -1.36 1.21
C LEU A 174 5.20 -0.16 1.01
N THR A 175 3.94 -0.44 0.73
CA THR A 175 2.90 0.56 0.57
C THR A 175 1.73 0.23 1.49
N MET A 176 1.39 1.16 2.38
CA MET A 176 0.27 1.03 3.31
C MET A 176 -0.63 2.25 3.18
N HIS A 177 -1.88 2.02 2.81
CA HIS A 177 -2.90 3.04 2.69
C HIS A 177 -4.01 2.85 3.71
N CYS A 178 -4.35 3.96 4.35
CA CYS A 178 -5.34 4.08 5.40
C CYS A 178 -5.03 3.19 6.62
N GLY A 179 -5.84 3.36 7.67
CA GLY A 179 -5.65 2.68 8.95
C GLY A 179 -4.82 3.47 9.95
N SER A 180 -4.83 2.96 11.19
CA SER A 180 -4.07 3.47 12.32
C SER A 180 -2.88 2.57 12.63
N MET A 181 -1.82 3.15 13.19
CA MET A 181 -0.64 2.41 13.64
C MET A 181 0.05 3.17 14.76
N ASP A 182 0.72 2.47 15.68
CA ASP A 182 1.56 3.12 16.67
C ASP A 182 2.87 3.62 16.04
N GLY A 183 3.28 4.85 16.34
CA GLY A 183 4.53 5.40 15.81
C GLY A 183 5.77 4.60 16.20
N ARG A 184 5.78 3.95 17.36
CA ARG A 184 6.86 3.06 17.81
C ARG A 184 6.83 1.73 17.06
N GLU A 185 5.65 1.18 16.81
CA GLU A 185 5.49 -0.05 16.03
C GLU A 185 5.95 0.19 14.58
N LEU A 186 5.57 1.32 13.98
CA LEU A 186 6.06 1.71 12.66
C LEU A 186 7.59 1.87 12.64
N THR A 187 8.15 2.52 13.66
CA THR A 187 9.59 2.69 13.84
C THR A 187 10.28 1.32 13.89
N ALA A 188 9.76 0.38 14.68
CA ALA A 188 10.31 -0.96 14.81
C ALA A 188 10.22 -1.76 13.50
N LEU A 189 9.08 -1.70 12.80
CA LEU A 189 8.88 -2.34 11.51
C LEU A 189 9.95 -1.89 10.50
N VAL A 190 10.10 -0.57 10.32
CA VAL A 190 11.01 -0.04 9.30
C VAL A 190 12.48 -0.20 9.71
N CYS A 191 12.83 0.10 10.96
CA CYS A 191 14.24 0.11 11.40
C CYS A 191 14.81 -1.28 11.68
N ALA A 192 13.98 -2.21 12.17
CA ALA A 192 14.47 -3.52 12.60
C ALA A 192 14.04 -4.67 11.67
N GLN A 193 12.90 -4.55 10.99
CA GLN A 193 12.31 -5.69 10.28
C GLN A 193 12.46 -5.63 8.75
N CYS A 194 12.72 -4.45 8.17
CA CYS A 194 12.78 -4.27 6.70
C CYS A 194 14.19 -3.81 6.21
N PRO A 195 15.22 -4.68 6.23
CA PRO A 195 16.60 -4.28 5.94
C PRO A 195 16.84 -3.85 4.48
N CYS A 196 16.08 -4.42 3.53
CA CYS A 196 16.26 -4.18 2.09
C CYS A 196 15.28 -3.16 1.51
N LEU A 197 14.55 -2.43 2.35
CA LEU A 197 13.47 -1.55 1.93
C LEU A 197 13.97 -0.35 1.12
N VAL A 198 13.57 -0.26 -0.14
CA VAL A 198 13.97 0.79 -1.08
C VAL A 198 12.89 1.86 -1.21
N HIS A 199 11.62 1.45 -1.25
CA HIS A 199 10.47 2.32 -1.44
C HIS A 199 9.47 2.12 -0.30
N LEU A 200 9.21 3.20 0.44
CA LEU A 200 8.24 3.21 1.53
C LEU A 200 7.18 4.27 1.26
N LYS A 201 5.91 3.85 1.20
CA LYS A 201 4.76 4.73 1.06
C LYS A 201 3.76 4.43 2.17
N ILE A 202 3.52 5.41 3.03
CA ILE A 202 2.63 5.26 4.18
C ILE A 202 1.61 6.38 4.14
N TYR A 203 0.33 6.03 4.18
CA TYR A 203 -0.78 6.97 4.24
C TYR A 203 -1.71 6.60 5.40
N LEU A 204 -1.29 6.89 6.63
CA LEU A 204 -2.08 6.62 7.82
C LEU A 204 -3.19 7.66 7.99
N THR A 205 -4.35 7.21 8.44
CA THR A 205 -5.41 8.12 8.89
C THR A 205 -5.03 8.80 10.19
N GLN A 206 -4.38 8.05 11.09
CA GLN A 206 -3.88 8.54 12.37
C GLN A 206 -2.73 7.68 12.91
N LEU A 207 -1.86 8.30 13.70
CA LEU A 207 -0.95 7.59 14.59
C LEU A 207 -1.64 7.45 15.96
N VAL A 208 -1.48 6.29 16.59
CA VAL A 208 -2.16 5.94 17.85
C VAL A 208 -1.13 5.66 18.95
N ASN A 209 -1.46 6.00 20.21
CA ASN A 209 -0.59 5.95 21.40
C ASN A 209 0.69 6.80 21.34
N SER A 210 1.52 6.62 20.31
CA SER A 210 2.74 7.39 20.04
C SER A 210 2.61 8.12 18.71
N LEU A 211 2.79 9.43 18.74
CA LEU A 211 2.83 10.30 17.56
C LEU A 211 4.27 10.59 17.10
N ASP A 212 5.25 9.96 17.76
CA ASP A 212 6.67 10.06 17.43
C ASP A 212 7.08 8.87 16.54
N VAL A 213 7.76 9.16 15.44
CA VAL A 213 8.20 8.19 14.43
C VAL A 213 9.68 8.44 14.12
N SER A 214 10.50 7.38 14.20
CA SER A 214 11.89 7.39 13.74
C SER A 214 12.06 6.38 12.61
N ILE A 215 12.60 6.81 11.48
CA ILE A 215 12.86 5.98 10.31
C ILE A 215 14.36 5.99 10.06
N ARG A 216 15.01 4.87 10.34
CA ARG A 216 16.44 4.66 10.08
C ARG A 216 16.59 3.52 9.11
N SER A 217 17.11 3.81 7.91
CA SER A 217 17.30 2.79 6.87
C SER A 217 18.44 3.18 5.93
N ASP A 218 19.37 2.26 5.72
CA ASP A 218 20.51 2.43 4.82
C ASP A 218 20.18 2.11 3.36
N SER A 219 19.05 1.46 3.10
CA SER A 219 18.60 1.01 1.78
C SER A 219 17.56 1.94 1.14
N LEU A 220 16.85 2.73 1.95
CA LEU A 220 15.71 3.53 1.50
C LEU A 220 16.12 4.65 0.51
N ARG A 221 15.43 4.70 -0.63
CA ARG A 221 15.61 5.69 -1.70
C ARG A 221 14.41 6.62 -1.87
N SER A 222 13.20 6.12 -1.63
CA SER A 222 11.98 6.90 -1.73
C SER A 222 11.13 6.72 -0.48
N LEU A 223 10.76 7.83 0.15
CA LEU A 223 9.88 7.86 1.29
C LEU A 223 8.71 8.80 1.02
N LEU A 224 7.50 8.28 1.08
CA LEU A 224 6.29 9.07 1.18
C LEU A 224 5.62 8.76 2.51
N PHE A 225 5.44 9.78 3.33
CA PHE A 225 4.81 9.66 4.63
C PHE A 225 3.68 10.67 4.78
N LYS A 226 2.47 10.15 4.97
CA LYS A 226 1.26 10.89 5.26
C LYS A 226 0.63 10.37 6.54
N ALA A 227 0.40 11.28 7.48
CA ALA A 227 -0.34 11.04 8.71
C ALA A 227 -1.01 12.35 9.16
N ARG A 228 -2.11 12.28 9.91
CA ARG A 228 -2.86 13.47 10.32
C ARG A 228 -2.05 14.38 11.26
N ILE A 229 -1.50 13.83 12.34
CA ILE A 229 -0.72 14.57 13.34
C ILE A 229 0.56 13.80 13.62
N ILE A 230 1.70 14.49 13.61
CA ILE A 230 3.02 13.94 13.92
C ILE A 230 3.69 14.86 14.94
N ARG A 231 4.05 14.33 16.11
CA ARG A 231 4.71 15.12 17.16
C ARG A 231 6.21 15.24 16.89
N GLY A 232 6.85 14.12 16.59
CA GLY A 232 8.29 14.04 16.34
C GLY A 232 8.57 13.11 15.17
N LEU A 233 9.21 13.63 14.13
CA LEU A 233 9.63 12.85 12.98
C LEU A 233 11.16 12.88 12.87
N GLU A 234 11.81 11.73 13.01
CA GLU A 234 13.23 11.58 12.75
C GLU A 234 13.42 10.68 11.52
N ILE A 235 14.16 11.16 10.51
CA ILE A 235 14.49 10.37 9.33
C ILE A 235 16.00 10.36 9.19
N VAL A 236 16.62 9.18 9.23
CA VAL A 236 18.04 8.97 8.97
C VAL A 236 18.16 7.95 7.84
N ALA A 237 18.33 8.44 6.62
CA ALA A 237 18.36 7.60 5.43
C ALA A 237 19.43 8.12 4.45
N PRO A 238 20.67 7.59 4.52
CA PRO A 238 21.81 8.11 3.76
C PRO A 238 21.65 7.99 2.24
N ARG A 239 20.81 7.06 1.77
CA ARG A 239 20.53 6.82 0.35
C ARG A 239 19.22 7.42 -0.15
N LEU A 240 18.51 8.17 0.70
CA LEU A 240 17.22 8.73 0.35
C LEU A 240 17.37 9.80 -0.74
N GLU A 241 16.69 9.61 -1.86
CA GLU A 241 16.70 10.50 -3.03
C GLU A 241 15.41 11.33 -3.11
N LYS A 242 14.27 10.76 -2.67
CA LYS A 242 12.95 11.39 -2.72
C LYS A 242 12.25 11.32 -1.37
N LEU A 243 11.78 12.46 -0.89
CA LEU A 243 11.01 12.58 0.34
C LEU A 243 9.72 13.37 0.08
N SER A 244 8.58 12.78 0.42
CA SER A 244 7.28 13.44 0.37
C SER A 244 6.61 13.33 1.73
N LEU A 245 6.45 14.47 2.41
CA LEU A 245 5.77 14.58 3.69
C LEU A 245 4.46 15.33 3.49
N SER A 246 3.35 14.68 3.84
CA SER A 246 2.01 15.23 3.71
C SER A 246 1.30 15.07 5.04
N SER A 247 1.28 16.10 5.87
CA SER A 247 0.65 16.01 7.20
C SER A 247 0.00 17.32 7.57
N ALA A 248 -1.14 17.25 8.27
CA ALA A 248 -1.82 18.46 8.70
C ALA A 248 -1.00 19.19 9.78
N ASP A 249 -0.28 18.46 10.63
CA ASP A 249 0.52 19.05 11.71
C ASP A 249 1.78 18.21 12.00
N ILE A 250 2.94 18.85 11.88
CA ILE A 250 4.25 18.28 12.23
C ILE A 250 4.90 19.24 13.24
N ASP A 251 4.95 18.86 14.53
CA ASP A 251 5.53 19.73 15.55
C ASP A 251 7.05 19.79 15.39
N LYS A 252 7.77 18.66 15.39
CA LYS A 252 9.23 18.59 15.21
C LYS A 252 9.61 17.60 14.13
N ALA A 253 10.57 17.98 13.29
CA ALA A 253 11.15 17.10 12.28
C ALA A 253 12.67 17.24 12.24
N ARG A 254 13.39 16.13 12.22
CA ARG A 254 14.83 16.06 11.97
C ARG A 254 15.09 15.08 10.84
N ILE A 255 15.65 15.58 9.73
CA ILE A 255 15.82 14.80 8.51
C ILE A 255 17.29 14.82 8.12
N SER A 256 17.92 13.66 8.17
CA SER A 256 19.29 13.40 7.73
C SER A 256 19.27 12.53 6.49
N ALA A 257 19.37 13.19 5.33
CA ALA A 257 19.24 12.58 4.00
C ALA A 257 20.18 13.27 2.99
N PRO A 258 21.48 12.91 2.98
CA PRO A 258 22.50 13.62 2.20
C PRO A 258 22.35 13.51 0.69
N LYS A 259 21.70 12.45 0.19
CA LYS A 259 21.43 12.26 -1.24
C LYS A 259 20.06 12.81 -1.68
N LEU A 260 19.34 13.50 -0.79
CA LEU A 260 17.99 13.96 -1.08
C LEU A 260 18.00 14.99 -2.22
N ALA A 261 17.28 14.66 -3.28
CA ALA A 261 17.18 15.46 -4.50
C ALA A 261 15.78 16.07 -4.67
N GLU A 262 14.73 15.37 -4.23
CA GLU A 262 13.34 15.82 -4.34
C GLU A 262 12.71 15.87 -2.95
N LEU A 263 12.21 17.04 -2.56
CA LEU A 263 11.44 17.24 -1.33
C LEU A 263 10.07 17.82 -1.66
N VAL A 264 9.03 17.12 -1.25
CA VAL A 264 7.65 17.61 -1.25
C VAL A 264 7.22 17.75 0.20
N TRP A 265 6.86 18.96 0.61
CA TRP A 265 6.34 19.24 1.95
C TRP A 265 4.96 19.87 1.82
N SER A 266 3.92 19.17 2.26
CA SER A 266 2.51 19.58 2.07
C SER A 266 1.76 19.74 3.39
N TYR A 267 0.77 20.64 3.36
CA TYR A 267 -0.26 20.89 4.39
C TYR A 267 0.21 21.51 5.71
N SER A 268 1.38 21.16 6.23
CA SER A 268 1.92 21.80 7.45
C SER A 268 2.78 23.02 7.11
N VAL A 269 2.71 24.05 7.96
CA VAL A 269 3.57 25.23 7.87
C VAL A 269 4.99 24.83 8.23
N TYR A 270 5.94 25.07 7.33
CA TYR A 270 7.35 24.81 7.57
C TYR A 270 7.92 25.82 8.59
N ASP A 271 8.47 25.33 9.71
CA ASP A 271 9.18 26.13 10.72
C ASP A 271 10.64 25.67 10.81
N PRO A 272 11.63 26.46 10.32
CA PRO A 272 13.03 26.07 10.33
C PRO A 272 13.63 25.90 11.72
N ARG A 273 13.00 26.40 12.79
CA ARG A 273 13.43 26.17 14.18
C ARG A 273 13.08 24.76 14.66
N ARG A 274 12.01 24.19 14.09
CA ARG A 274 11.44 22.90 14.48
C ARG A 274 11.67 21.79 13.44
N HIS A 275 11.91 22.16 12.19
CA HIS A 275 12.08 21.27 11.04
C HIS A 275 13.51 21.41 10.50
N GLN A 276 14.40 20.57 11.04
CA GLN A 276 15.83 20.60 10.77
C GLN A 276 16.19 19.60 9.67
N PHE A 277 16.97 20.06 8.71
CA PHE A 277 17.54 19.25 7.64
C PHE A 277 19.05 19.16 7.81
N ASP A 278 19.53 18.02 8.30
CA ASP A 278 20.93 17.78 8.59
C ASP A 278 21.60 17.12 7.37
N GLY A 279 22.65 17.74 6.86
CA GLY A 279 23.47 17.14 5.79
C GLY A 279 22.78 16.99 4.43
N VAL A 280 21.60 17.57 4.22
CA VAL A 280 20.85 17.47 2.96
C VAL A 280 21.63 18.12 1.81
N GLY A 281 21.79 17.37 0.71
CA GLY A 281 22.63 17.77 -0.42
C GLY A 281 22.21 19.11 -1.05
N ARG A 282 23.18 19.87 -1.55
CA ARG A 282 23.01 21.20 -2.20
C ARG A 282 22.17 21.20 -3.50
N ARG A 283 21.44 20.12 -3.80
CA ARG A 283 20.66 19.93 -5.04
C ARG A 283 19.17 19.69 -4.79
N LEU A 284 18.69 20.06 -3.60
CA LEU A 284 17.30 19.87 -3.22
C LEU A 284 16.39 20.70 -4.15
N ARG A 285 15.55 20.00 -4.92
CA ARG A 285 14.43 20.58 -5.65
C ARG A 285 13.21 20.49 -4.73
N THR A 286 12.84 21.62 -4.14
CA THR A 286 11.56 21.72 -3.44
C THR A 286 10.46 21.77 -4.48
N LEU A 287 9.60 20.77 -4.47
CA LEU A 287 8.36 20.78 -5.24
C LEU A 287 7.27 21.24 -4.27
N GLU A 288 6.92 22.52 -4.33
CA GLU A 288 5.77 23.03 -3.61
C GLU A 288 4.50 22.34 -4.15
N PRO A 289 3.72 21.66 -3.31
CA PRO A 289 2.42 21.18 -3.71
C PRO A 289 1.47 22.38 -3.74
N SER A 290 0.92 22.60 -4.93
CA SER A 290 -0.17 23.52 -5.24
C SER A 290 -1.11 23.75 -4.06
N GLN A 291 -1.17 25.00 -3.60
CA GLN A 291 -2.26 25.51 -2.78
C GLN A 291 -3.61 25.17 -3.44
N ASN A 292 -4.52 24.60 -2.65
CA ASN A 292 -5.97 24.62 -2.83
C ASN A 292 -6.54 24.27 -4.23
N ILE A 293 -7.15 23.09 -4.31
CA ILE A 293 -8.50 23.02 -4.89
C ILE A 293 -9.41 22.42 -3.84
N SER A 294 -10.04 23.31 -3.09
CA SER A 294 -11.25 23.03 -2.33
C SER A 294 -12.30 22.57 -3.32
N LEU A 295 -12.84 21.36 -3.15
CA LEU A 295 -14.16 21.04 -3.66
C LEU A 295 -15.06 20.86 -2.45
N VAL A 296 -16.04 21.77 -2.42
CA VAL A 296 -17.20 21.88 -1.52
C VAL A 296 -17.94 20.55 -1.44
#